data_AF-A0A846T382-F1
#
_entry.id   AF-A0A846T382-F1
#
_cell.length_a   1.000
_cell.length_b   1.000
_cell.length_c   1.000
_cell.angle_alpha   90.00
_cell.angle_beta   90.00
_cell.angle_gamma   90.00
#
_symmetry.space_group_name_H-M   'P 1'
#
loop_
_entity.id
_entity.type
_entity.pdbx_description
1 polymer ?
#
loop_
_entity_poly.entity_id
_entity_poly.type
_entity_poly.pdbx_seq_one_letter_code
_entity_poly.pdbx_strand_id
1 'polypeptide(L)' 'MPTVSLKAHYDGEHILLDEPFNLPANARLIVTILPEGTDHDREAWANLAGNGLANAYREDEPEYSITDLKP' A
#
# COMPACT_ATOMS: atom_id res chain seq x y z
N MET A 1 16.78 -8.26 -20.64
CA MET A 1 15.89 -7.18 -20.16
C MET A 1 15.99 -7.14 -18.65
N PRO A 2 16.00 -5.94 -18.02
CA PRO A 2 15.92 -5.84 -16.57
C PRO A 2 14.57 -6.38 -16.07
N THR A 3 14.52 -6.79 -14.80
CA THR A 3 13.27 -7.19 -14.16
C THR A 3 12.35 -5.99 -14.06
N VAL A 4 11.10 -6.13 -14.52
CA VAL A 4 10.05 -5.12 -14.44
C VAL A 4 8.79 -5.73 -13.85
N SER A 5 8.12 -5.00 -12.97
CA SER A 5 6.79 -5.36 -12.46
C SER A 5 5.74 -4.67 -13.31
N LEU A 6 4.85 -5.45 -13.91
CA LEU A 6 3.75 -4.97 -14.75
C LEU A 6 2.44 -5.24 -14.02
N LYS A 7 1.51 -4.28 -14.07
CA LYS A 7 0.15 -4.48 -13.58
C LYS A 7 -0.67 -5.25 -14.60
N ALA A 8 -1.50 -6.14 -14.09
CA ALA A 8 -2.34 -7.00 -14.90
C ALA A 8 -3.56 -7.43 -14.08
N HIS A 9 -4.63 -7.76 -14.79
CA HIS A 9 -5.81 -8.39 -14.21
C HIS A 9 -6.14 -9.69 -14.96
N TYR A 10 -6.83 -10.60 -14.26
CA TYR A 10 -7.37 -11.81 -14.87
C TYR A 10 -8.82 -11.52 -15.30
N ASP A 11 -9.11 -11.70 -16.60
CA ASP A 11 -10.45 -11.45 -17.15
C ASP A 11 -11.39 -12.67 -17.04
N GLY A 12 -10.91 -13.76 -16.44
CA GLY A 12 -11.61 -15.04 -16.36
C GLY A 12 -11.09 -16.10 -17.34
N GLU A 13 -10.25 -15.72 -18.29
CA GLU A 13 -9.65 -16.62 -19.29
C GLU A 13 -8.14 -16.36 -19.47
N HIS A 14 -7.76 -15.08 -19.52
CA HIS A 14 -6.41 -14.60 -19.81
C HIS A 14 -5.92 -13.60 -18.74
N ILE A 15 -4.59 -13.56 -18.55
CA ILE A 15 -3.92 -12.49 -17.80
C ILE A 15 -3.67 -11.34 -18.77
N LEU A 16 -4.37 -10.23 -18.58
CA LEU A 16 -4.26 -9.04 -19.42
C LEU A 16 -3.38 -7.99 -18.75
N LEU A 17 -2.36 -7.50 -19.45
CA LEU A 17 -1.57 -6.37 -18.98
C LEU A 17 -2.42 -5.10 -19.05
N ASP A 18 -2.43 -4.32 -17.97
CA ASP A 18 -3.22 -3.08 -17.90
C ASP A 18 -2.65 -1.99 -18.82
N GLU A 19 -1.36 -2.07 -19.11
CA GLU A 19 -0.63 -1.15 -19.99
C GLU A 19 0.07 -1.92 -21.13
N PRO A 20 0.14 -1.35 -22.35
CA PRO A 20 0.87 -1.96 -23.44
C PRO A 20 2.35 -2.18 -23.10
N PHE A 21 2.83 -3.40 -23.29
CA PHE A 21 4.24 -3.75 -23.08
C PHE A 21 4.72 -4.68 -24.20
N ASN A 22 5.90 -4.37 -24.77
CA ASN A 22 6.50 -5.24 -25.78
C ASN A 22 7.12 -6.47 -25.12
N LEU A 23 6.36 -7.56 -25.07
CA LEU A 23 6.78 -8.82 -24.47
C LEU A 23 7.41 -9.74 -25.54
N PRO A 24 8.72 -10.02 -25.47
CA PRO A 24 9.37 -10.92 -26.42
C PRO A 24 8.82 -12.35 -26.32
N ALA A 25 8.79 -13.06 -27.45
CA ALA A 25 8.46 -14.48 -27.47
C ALA A 25 9.41 -15.26 -26.53
N ASN A 26 8.85 -16.19 -25.75
CA ASN A 26 9.56 -17.02 -24.77
C ASN A 26 10.26 -16.24 -23.65
N ALA A 27 9.83 -15.00 -23.35
CA ALA A 27 10.26 -14.30 -22.16
C ALA A 27 9.93 -15.12 -20.90
N ARG A 28 10.88 -15.22 -19.96
CA ARG A 28 10.64 -15.86 -18.66
C ARG A 28 9.86 -14.90 -17.77
N LEU A 29 8.72 -15.35 -17.26
CA LEU A 29 7.81 -14.55 -16.44
C LEU A 29 7.72 -15.12 -15.03
N ILE A 30 7.52 -14.24 -14.06
CA ILE A 30 7.10 -14.57 -12.70
C ILE A 30 5.71 -13.98 -12.53
N VAL A 31 4.73 -14.82 -12.19
CA VAL A 31 3.34 -14.39 -11.96
C VAL A 31 3.09 -14.39 -10.46
N THR A 32 2.68 -13.24 -9.94
CA THR A 32 2.31 -13.06 -8.53
C THR A 32 0.83 -12.73 -8.45
N ILE A 33 0.06 -13.57 -7.75
CA ILE A 33 -1.35 -13.29 -7.48
C ILE A 33 -1.44 -12.40 -6.25
N LEU A 34 -2.03 -11.21 -6.41
CA LEU A 34 -2.28 -10.29 -5.32
C LEU A 34 -3.59 -10.70 -4.62
N PRO A 35 -3.65 -10.70 -3.28
CA PRO A 35 -4.89 -10.96 -2.57
C PRO A 35 -5.94 -9.90 -2.91
N GLU A 36 -7.20 -10.31 -3.03
CA GLU A 36 -8.32 -9.38 -3.17
C GLU A 36 -8.38 -8.49 -1.92
N GLY A 37 -8.23 -7.18 -2.12
CA GLY A 37 -8.44 -6.18 -1.08
C GLY A 37 -7.45 -6.26 0.09
N THR A 38 -6.27 -5.65 -0.08
CA THR A 38 -5.58 -4.99 1.05
C THR A 38 -6.34 -3.74 1.53
N ASP A 39 -7.49 -3.42 0.94
CA ASP A 39 -8.28 -2.23 1.27
C ASP A 39 -8.91 -2.28 2.67
N HIS A 40 -9.25 -3.47 3.19
CA HIS A 40 -9.72 -3.60 4.57
C HIS A 40 -8.65 -3.16 5.57
N ASP A 41 -7.40 -3.62 5.37
CA ASP A 41 -6.29 -3.17 6.19
C ASP A 41 -6.01 -1.70 5.92
N ARG A 42 -6.05 -1.25 4.66
CA ARG A 42 -5.78 0.15 4.31
C ARG A 42 -6.76 1.12 4.98
N GLU A 43 -8.05 0.80 4.98
CA GLU A 43 -9.07 1.61 5.64
C GLU A 43 -8.90 1.58 7.16
N ALA A 44 -8.61 0.40 7.74
CA ALA A 44 -8.29 0.29 9.16
C ALA A 44 -7.05 1.13 9.54
N TRP A 45 -5.98 1.07 8.75
CA TRP A 45 -4.77 1.86 8.92
C TRP A 45 -5.03 3.36 8.74
N ALA A 46 -5.83 3.76 7.75
CA ALA A 46 -6.22 5.15 7.55
C ALA A 46 -7.05 5.68 8.72
N ASN A 47 -8.00 4.90 9.24
CA ASN A 47 -8.79 5.25 10.41
C ASN A 47 -7.94 5.34 11.68
N LEU A 48 -7.02 4.39 11.89
CA LEU A 48 -6.07 4.45 13.00
C LEU A 48 -5.19 5.70 12.94
N ALA A 49 -4.66 6.03 11.76
CA ALA A 49 -3.85 7.24 11.56
C ALA A 49 -4.66 8.51 11.81
N GLY A 50 -5.89 8.59 11.28
CA GLY A 50 -6.79 9.73 11.50
C GLY A 50 -7.15 9.92 12.97
N ASN A 51 -7.45 8.83 13.69
CA ASN A 51 -7.74 8.87 15.13
C ASN A 51 -6.51 9.30 15.94
N GLY A 52 -5.32 8.80 15.59
CA GLY A 52 -4.07 9.21 16.21
C GLY A 52 -3.80 10.71 16.04
N LEU A 53 -4.02 11.23 14.83
CA LEU A 53 -3.89 12.66 14.54
C LEU A 53 -4.90 13.48 15.34
N ALA A 54 -6.18 13.09 15.38
CA ALA A 54 -7.20 13.80 16.14
C ALA A 54 -6.91 13.82 17.65
N ASN A 55 -6.32 12.74 18.18
CA ASN A 55 -5.92 12.68 19.59
C ASN A 55 -4.72 13.58 19.90
N ALA A 56 -3.75 13.66 18.99
CA ALA A 56 -2.54 14.49 19.15
C ALA A 56 -2.81 16.00 19.04
N TYR A 57 -3.99 16.41 18.57
CA TYR A 57 -4.39 17.83 18.45
C TYR A 57 -5.68 18.13 19.22
N ARG A 58 -6.00 17.32 20.23
CA ARG A 58 -7.20 17.50 21.04
C ARG A 58 -6.98 18.61 22.07
N GLU A 59 -8.05 19.31 22.46
CA GLU A 59 -7.99 20.43 23.42
C GLU A 59 -7.49 20.02 24.82
N ASP A 60 -7.54 18.73 25.16
CA ASP A 60 -7.06 18.16 26.43
C ASP A 60 -5.61 17.64 26.35
N GLU A 61 -4.87 17.97 25.29
CA GLU A 61 -3.47 17.59 25.15
C GLU A 61 -2.62 18.25 26.27
N PRO A 62 -1.81 17.47 27.01
CA PRO A 62 -0.92 18.04 28.02
C PRO A 62 0.19 18.87 27.37
N GLU A 63 0.47 20.05 27.94
CA GLU A 63 1.59 20.87 27.51
C GLU A 63 2.92 20.17 27.86
N TYR A 64 3.65 19.73 26.84
CA TYR A 64 4.96 19.13 27.02
C TYR A 64 6.01 20.18 27.38
N SER A 65 6.81 19.88 28.39
CA SER A 65 7.82 20.77 28.94
C SER A 65 9.20 20.11 28.96
N ILE A 66 10.23 20.88 29.29
CA ILE A 66 11.60 20.37 29.40
C ILE A 66 11.74 19.27 30.48
N THR A 67 10.82 19.21 31.44
CA THR A 67 10.84 18.18 32.50
C THR A 67 10.37 16.81 32.03
N ASP A 68 9.74 16.72 30.85
CA ASP A 68 9.22 15.46 30.28
C ASP A 68 10.28 14.70 29.46
N LEU A 69 11.44 15.30 29.23
CA LEU A 69 12.56 14.68 28.52
C LEU A 69 13.31 13.72 29.44
N LYS A 70 13.55 12.48 28.97
CA LYS A 70 14.49 11.56 29.64
C LYS A 70 15.94 11.99 29.33
N PRO A 71 16.86 11.87 30.30
CA PRO A 71 18.28 12.18 30.10
C PRO A 71 18.95 11.23 29.10
#